data_AF-A0A9E9CA41-F1
#
_entry.id   AF-A0A9E9CA41-F1
#
_cell.length_a   1.000
_cell.length_b   1.000
_cell.length_c   1.000
_cell.angle_alpha   90.00
_cell.angle_beta   90.00
_cell.angle_gamma   90.00
#
_symmetry.space_group_name_H-M   'P 1'
#
loop_
_entity.id
_entity.type
_entity.pdbx_description
1 polymer ?
#
loop_
_entity_poly.entity_id
_entity_poly.type
_entity_poly.pdbx_seq_one_letter_code
_entity_poly.pdbx_strand_id
1 'polypeptide(L)'
;MSSDLVPVSSIAQSPTQPTRINANLSDRLRHIVTQLRQEGEVQIKATSRILGAAAQIAENHDRLIDEVVDMVEEDLNQPSPSPLPALSEAYTVERLKQQFGKFQAAKDHFGVKASSWANLVDKLNQPITTPPQKPHSHLSHAYKSRQDSAIDQRLAAIEAEIQAMRGDINRILTLLEHLVLTRE
;
A
#
# COMPACT_ATOMS: atom_id res chain seq x y z
N MET A 1 79.74 -3.74 -77.90
CA MET A 1 79.33 -3.55 -76.50
C MET A 1 78.20 -4.56 -76.28
N SER A 2 78.45 -5.86 -76.00
CA SER A 2 78.93 -6.44 -74.71
C SER A 2 78.12 -5.87 -73.55
N SER A 3 77.28 -6.59 -72.78
CA SER A 3 77.13 -8.02 -72.43
C SER A 3 75.64 -8.26 -72.09
N ASP A 4 74.94 -9.35 -72.38
CA ASP A 4 75.03 -10.77 -71.96
C ASP A 4 74.69 -11.08 -70.47
N LEU A 5 73.86 -12.13 -70.30
CA LEU A 5 73.54 -12.98 -69.12
C LEU A 5 72.40 -12.66 -68.11
N VAL A 6 71.22 -13.25 -68.40
CA VAL A 6 70.26 -14.16 -67.68
C VAL A 6 70.14 -14.24 -66.11
N PRO A 7 69.19 -14.99 -65.49
CA PRO A 7 68.11 -14.52 -64.59
C PRO A 7 68.20 -15.09 -63.14
N VAL A 8 67.10 -15.04 -62.36
CA VAL A 8 66.65 -15.98 -61.27
C VAL A 8 66.26 -15.33 -59.91
N SER A 9 65.07 -15.76 -59.44
CA SER A 9 64.57 -15.90 -58.05
C SER A 9 63.88 -14.76 -57.29
N SER A 10 62.56 -14.95 -57.12
CA SER A 10 61.80 -14.98 -55.86
C SER A 10 62.36 -14.27 -54.62
N ILE A 11 61.64 -13.25 -54.17
CA ILE A 11 61.43 -12.90 -52.76
C ILE A 11 59.97 -12.42 -52.65
N ALA A 12 59.05 -13.32 -52.31
CA ALA A 12 58.44 -13.43 -50.99
C ALA A 12 57.62 -12.20 -50.54
N GLN A 13 56.31 -12.44 -50.48
CA GLN A 13 55.26 -11.82 -49.69
C GLN A 13 55.69 -10.84 -48.59
N SER A 14 54.99 -9.71 -48.51
CA SER A 14 54.65 -9.04 -47.25
C SER A 14 53.32 -8.30 -47.41
N PRO A 15 52.17 -8.90 -47.05
CA PRO A 15 50.97 -8.13 -46.83
C PRO A 15 51.15 -7.32 -45.54
N THR A 16 51.35 -6.01 -45.66
CA THR A 16 51.22 -5.09 -44.53
C THR A 16 49.79 -5.11 -44.03
N GLN A 17 49.52 -5.92 -43.00
CA GLN A 17 48.26 -5.94 -42.29
C GLN A 17 48.42 -5.35 -40.88
N PRO A 18 48.13 -4.05 -40.70
CA PRO A 18 47.82 -3.49 -39.39
C PRO A 18 46.39 -2.95 -39.41
N THR A 19 45.36 -3.81 -39.36
CA THR A 19 43.96 -3.28 -39.22
C THR A 19 42.94 -4.20 -38.57
N ARG A 20 43.25 -5.45 -38.22
CA ARG A 20 42.24 -6.34 -37.65
C ARG A 20 41.94 -6.11 -36.18
N ILE A 21 42.87 -5.55 -35.40
CA ILE A 21 42.68 -5.38 -33.95
C ILE A 21 41.79 -4.16 -33.64
N ASN A 22 41.92 -3.07 -34.41
CA ASN A 22 41.12 -1.85 -34.23
C ASN A 22 39.67 -1.99 -34.71
N ALA A 23 39.41 -2.85 -35.71
CA ALA A 23 38.07 -3.14 -36.19
C ALA A 23 37.17 -3.71 -35.08
N ASN A 24 37.68 -4.69 -34.32
CA ASN A 24 36.93 -5.31 -33.22
C ASN A 24 36.58 -4.35 -32.08
N LEU A 25 37.46 -3.36 -31.80
CA LEU A 25 37.21 -2.37 -30.74
C LEU A 25 36.19 -1.32 -31.19
N SER A 26 36.25 -0.89 -32.46
CA SER A 26 35.26 0.00 -33.06
C SER A 26 33.87 -0.63 -33.11
N ASP A 27 33.78 -1.90 -33.49
CA ASP A 27 32.50 -2.63 -33.52
C ASP A 27 31.93 -2.83 -32.12
N ARG A 28 32.79 -3.12 -31.13
CA ARG A 28 32.38 -3.20 -29.72
C ARG A 28 31.89 -1.85 -29.19
N LEU A 29 32.53 -0.74 -29.54
CA LEU A 29 32.06 0.61 -29.19
C LEU A 29 30.72 0.93 -29.84
N ARG A 30 30.53 0.60 -31.12
CA ARG A 30 29.23 0.77 -31.81
C ARG A 30 28.14 -0.06 -31.14
N HIS A 31 28.44 -1.29 -30.74
CA HIS A 31 27.51 -2.14 -30.00
C HIS A 31 27.13 -1.53 -28.64
N ILE A 32 28.12 -1.07 -27.85
CA ILE A 32 27.89 -0.40 -26.57
C ILE A 32 27.03 0.85 -26.73
N VAL A 33 27.31 1.69 -27.73
CA VAL A 33 26.52 2.90 -28.01
C VAL A 33 25.08 2.55 -28.39
N THR A 34 24.89 1.49 -29.16
CA THR A 34 23.55 1.04 -29.56
C THR A 34 22.77 0.50 -28.36
N GLN A 35 23.44 -0.28 -27.50
CA GLN A 35 22.86 -0.81 -26.27
C GLN A 35 22.47 0.30 -25.29
N LEU A 36 23.37 1.27 -25.04
CA LEU A 36 23.08 2.41 -24.18
C LEU A 36 21.89 3.24 -24.68
N ARG A 37 21.76 3.43 -25.99
CA ARG A 37 20.62 4.12 -26.58
C ARG A 37 19.33 3.35 -26.33
N GLN A 38 19.35 2.03 -26.50
CA GLN A 38 18.17 1.19 -26.28
C GLN A 38 17.77 1.13 -24.80
N GLU A 39 18.72 1.01 -23.89
CA GLU A 39 18.47 1.08 -22.44
C GLU A 39 17.87 2.43 -22.04
N GLY A 40 18.38 3.53 -22.60
CA GLY A 40 17.82 4.88 -22.40
C GLY A 40 16.37 5.00 -22.84
N GLU A 41 16.02 4.47 -24.02
CA GLU A 41 14.63 4.46 -24.52
C GLU A 41 13.69 3.66 -23.61
N VAL A 42 14.15 2.50 -23.12
CA VAL A 42 13.39 1.67 -22.17
C VAL A 42 13.20 2.42 -20.85
N GLN A 43 14.24 3.08 -20.34
CA GLN A 43 14.19 3.85 -19.10
C GLN A 43 13.27 5.06 -19.21
N ILE A 44 13.32 5.80 -20.33
CA ILE A 44 12.42 6.92 -20.60
C ILE A 44 10.98 6.42 -20.58
N LYS A 45 10.69 5.33 -21.29
CA LYS A 45 9.34 4.73 -21.34
C LYS A 45 8.86 4.25 -19.97
N ALA A 46 9.73 3.62 -19.18
CA ALA A 46 9.40 3.18 -17.82
C ALA A 46 9.10 4.39 -16.93
N THR A 47 9.94 5.42 -16.97
CA THR A 47 9.76 6.65 -16.18
C THR A 47 8.47 7.38 -16.56
N SER A 48 8.16 7.50 -17.86
CA SER A 48 6.90 8.12 -18.31
C SER A 48 5.66 7.34 -17.84
N ARG A 49 5.72 6.00 -17.82
CA ARG A 49 4.64 5.17 -17.28
C ARG A 49 4.47 5.33 -15.78
N ILE A 50 5.57 5.40 -15.03
CA ILE A 50 5.55 5.65 -13.59
C ILE A 50 4.96 7.04 -13.31
N LEU A 51 5.37 8.07 -14.05
CA LEU A 51 4.84 9.42 -13.91
C LEU A 51 3.34 9.49 -14.22
N GLY A 52 2.89 8.80 -15.27
CA GLY A 52 1.47 8.70 -15.60
C GLY A 52 0.66 8.00 -14.51
N ALA A 53 1.16 6.89 -13.97
CA ALA A 53 0.53 6.21 -12.84
C ALA A 53 0.50 7.10 -11.58
N ALA A 54 1.58 7.83 -11.30
CA ALA A 54 1.64 8.75 -10.17
C ALA A 54 0.63 9.91 -10.32
N ALA A 55 0.48 10.46 -11.53
CA ALA A 55 -0.53 11.48 -11.81
C ALA A 55 -1.95 10.95 -11.58
N GLN A 56 -2.24 9.72 -12.02
CA GLN A 56 -3.53 9.08 -11.78
C GLN A 56 -3.77 8.82 -10.28
N ILE A 57 -2.73 8.44 -9.52
CA ILE A 57 -2.82 8.28 -8.07
C ILE A 57 -3.10 9.61 -7.39
N ALA A 58 -2.45 10.69 -7.81
CA ALA A 58 -2.71 12.04 -7.28
C ALA A 58 -4.17 12.46 -7.51
N GLU A 59 -4.70 12.26 -8.73
CA GLU A 59 -6.10 12.56 -9.05
C GLU A 59 -7.09 11.75 -8.20
N ASN A 60 -6.81 10.45 -8.00
CA ASN A 60 -7.63 9.62 -7.11
C ASN A 60 -7.54 10.08 -5.64
N HIS A 61 -6.38 10.55 -5.20
CA HIS A 61 -6.19 11.09 -3.86
C HIS A 61 -6.97 12.39 -3.67
N ASP A 62 -6.91 13.32 -4.63
CA ASP A 62 -7.69 14.56 -4.60
C ASP A 62 -9.19 14.26 -4.51
N ARG A 63 -9.68 13.31 -5.31
CA ARG A 63 -11.08 12.86 -5.26
C ARG A 63 -11.46 12.24 -3.91
N LEU A 64 -10.58 11.41 -3.34
CA LEU A 64 -10.82 10.80 -2.03
C LEU A 64 -10.86 11.87 -0.93
N ILE A 65 -10.00 12.88 -1.03
CA ILE A 65 -10.00 14.01 -0.10
C ILE A 65 -11.34 14.74 -0.18
N ASP A 66 -11.81 15.06 -1.38
CA ASP A 66 -13.10 15.74 -1.57
C ASP A 66 -14.27 14.90 -1.00
N GLU A 67 -14.33 13.60 -1.29
CA GLU A 67 -15.37 12.70 -0.76
C GLU A 67 -15.34 12.60 0.77
N VAL A 68 -14.14 12.53 1.37
CA VAL A 68 -14.00 12.51 2.83
C VAL A 68 -14.39 13.86 3.44
N VAL A 69 -14.06 14.97 2.78
CA VAL A 69 -14.48 16.31 3.22
C VAL A 69 -16.00 16.41 3.20
N ASP A 70 -16.64 16.01 2.11
CA ASP A 70 -18.11 16.02 2.00
C ASP A 70 -18.76 15.15 3.07
N MET A 71 -18.22 13.96 3.33
CA MET A 71 -18.77 13.04 4.35
C MET A 71 -18.57 13.57 5.76
N VAL A 72 -17.41 14.15 6.07
CA VAL A 72 -17.15 14.78 7.37
C VAL A 72 -18.00 16.03 7.55
N GLU A 73 -18.15 16.83 6.51
CA GLU A 73 -18.99 18.01 6.53
C GLU A 73 -20.47 17.64 6.65
N GLU A 74 -20.93 16.55 6.02
CA GLU A 74 -22.26 15.97 6.22
C GLU A 74 -22.45 15.45 7.65
N ASP A 75 -21.46 14.78 8.24
CA ASP A 75 -21.53 14.31 9.64
C ASP A 75 -21.54 15.47 10.66
N LEU A 76 -20.85 16.58 10.35
CA LEU A 76 -20.82 17.78 11.19
C LEU A 76 -22.08 18.66 11.00
N ASN A 77 -22.60 18.75 9.78
CA ASN A 77 -23.80 19.52 9.43
C ASN A 77 -25.09 18.70 9.56
N GLN A 78 -25.00 17.39 9.75
CA GLN A 78 -26.10 16.61 10.27
C GLN A 78 -26.52 17.32 11.55
N PRO A 79 -27.79 17.78 11.64
CA PRO A 79 -28.28 18.25 12.92
C PRO A 79 -28.14 17.04 13.83
N SER A 80 -27.12 17.05 14.71
CA SER A 80 -27.05 16.17 15.88
C SER A 80 -28.47 16.15 16.38
N PRO A 81 -29.15 14.97 16.45
CA PRO A 81 -30.59 14.93 16.64
C PRO A 81 -30.91 15.90 17.75
N SER A 82 -31.40 17.08 17.36
CA SER A 82 -31.62 18.14 18.32
C SER A 82 -32.67 17.50 19.20
N PRO A 83 -32.42 17.33 20.51
CA PRO A 83 -33.49 16.89 21.36
C PRO A 83 -34.53 18.00 21.23
N LEU A 84 -35.57 17.71 20.45
CA LEU A 84 -36.83 18.41 20.51
C LEU A 84 -37.21 18.58 22.00
N PRO A 85 -37.92 19.68 22.28
CA PRO A 85 -37.64 20.63 23.34
C PRO A 85 -37.70 20.00 24.73
N ALA A 86 -36.76 20.38 25.62
CA ALA A 86 -36.82 20.22 27.08
C ALA A 86 -37.29 18.86 27.60
N LEU A 87 -36.37 17.94 27.97
CA LEU A 87 -36.59 16.93 29.03
C LEU A 87 -35.40 15.97 29.31
N SER A 88 -34.14 16.44 29.29
CA SER A 88 -33.06 15.74 30.01
C SER A 88 -33.14 15.97 31.52
N GLU A 89 -34.34 15.89 32.09
CA GLU A 89 -34.48 15.74 33.53
C GLU A 89 -34.23 14.27 33.82
N ALA A 90 -33.06 13.97 34.38
CA ALA A 90 -32.78 12.67 34.99
C ALA A 90 -34.02 12.19 35.76
N TYR A 91 -34.40 10.93 35.58
CA TYR A 91 -35.53 10.37 36.31
C TYR A 91 -35.23 10.48 37.81
N THR A 92 -36.04 11.21 38.58
CA THR A 92 -35.94 11.24 40.04
C THR A 92 -36.94 10.27 40.65
N VAL A 93 -36.69 9.85 41.89
CA VAL A 93 -37.57 8.91 42.60
C VAL A 93 -38.97 9.49 42.77
N GLU A 94 -39.04 10.79 43.03
CA GLU A 94 -40.28 11.56 43.25
C GLU A 94 -41.12 11.59 41.98
N ARG A 95 -40.48 11.87 40.83
CA ARG A 95 -41.16 11.92 39.53
C ARG A 95 -41.74 10.56 39.13
N LEU A 96 -40.97 9.48 39.31
CA LEU A 96 -41.44 8.14 39.00
C LEU A 96 -42.55 7.68 39.97
N LYS A 97 -42.48 8.05 41.25
CA LYS A 97 -43.55 7.80 42.21
C LYS A 97 -44.83 8.56 41.87
N GLN A 98 -44.72 9.81 41.43
CA GLN A 98 -45.86 10.62 41.02
C GLN A 98 -46.52 10.08 39.75
N GLN A 99 -45.72 9.61 38.78
CA GLN A 99 -46.21 9.14 37.49
C GLN A 99 -46.85 7.74 37.57
N PHE A 100 -46.29 6.82 38.36
CA PHE A 100 -46.73 5.42 38.39
C PHE A 100 -47.43 5.00 39.69
N GLY A 101 -47.28 5.76 40.77
CA GLY A 101 -47.87 5.50 42.10
C GLY A 101 -47.28 4.29 42.83
N LYS A 102 -47.09 3.16 42.15
CA LYS A 102 -46.55 1.91 42.69
C LYS A 102 -45.26 1.50 41.96
N PHE A 103 -44.29 1.01 42.73
CA PHE A 103 -42.99 0.58 42.20
C PHE A 103 -43.12 -0.51 41.13
N GLN A 104 -44.02 -1.47 41.37
CA GLN A 104 -44.22 -2.59 40.44
C GLN A 104 -44.72 -2.12 39.07
N ALA A 105 -45.60 -1.10 39.02
CA ALA A 105 -46.09 -0.54 37.76
C ALA A 105 -44.97 0.14 36.96
N ALA A 106 -44.08 0.88 37.62
CA ALA A 106 -42.90 1.45 36.96
C ALA A 106 -41.93 0.35 36.49
N LYS A 107 -41.69 -0.68 37.32
CA LYS A 107 -40.82 -1.81 36.98
C LYS A 107 -41.29 -2.54 35.73
N ASP A 108 -42.61 -2.77 35.63
CA ASP A 108 -43.22 -3.45 34.50
C ASP A 108 -43.22 -2.56 33.25
N HIS A 109 -43.45 -1.25 33.40
CA HIS A 109 -43.39 -0.29 32.31
C HIS A 109 -42.00 -0.19 31.65
N PHE A 110 -40.93 -0.18 32.47
CA PHE A 110 -39.56 -0.09 31.94
C PHE A 110 -38.91 -1.44 31.66
N GLY A 111 -39.50 -2.56 32.11
CA GLY A 111 -38.92 -3.90 31.96
C GLY A 111 -37.59 -4.09 32.71
N VAL A 112 -37.24 -3.19 33.63
CA VAL A 112 -35.96 -3.19 34.34
C VAL A 112 -36.08 -3.99 35.64
N LYS A 113 -35.19 -4.96 35.85
CA LYS A 113 -35.08 -5.65 37.15
C LYS A 113 -34.44 -4.71 38.18
N ALA A 114 -35.26 -4.07 39.01
CA ALA A 114 -34.84 -3.25 40.14
C ALA A 114 -35.51 -3.74 41.44
N SER A 115 -34.81 -3.61 42.56
CA SER A 115 -35.29 -3.99 43.91
C SER A 115 -35.80 -2.81 44.73
N SER A 116 -35.56 -1.57 44.28
CA SER A 116 -35.98 -0.33 44.94
C SER A 116 -36.12 0.79 43.92
N TRP A 117 -36.84 1.86 44.30
CA TRP A 117 -36.97 3.06 43.45
C TRP A 117 -35.62 3.71 43.11
N ALA A 118 -34.69 3.75 44.06
CA ALA A 118 -33.35 4.29 43.84
C ALA A 118 -32.58 3.47 42.79
N ASN A 119 -32.64 2.14 42.86
CA ASN A 119 -32.01 1.25 41.88
C ASN A 119 -32.67 1.34 40.50
N LEU A 120 -33.97 1.64 40.42
CA LEU A 120 -34.66 1.85 39.15
C LEU A 120 -34.22 3.15 38.51
N VAL A 121 -34.20 4.24 39.27
CA VAL A 121 -33.71 5.55 38.84
C VAL A 121 -32.26 5.47 38.37
N ASP A 122 -31.39 4.83 39.15
CA ASP A 122 -29.99 4.67 38.80
C ASP A 122 -29.83 3.89 37.48
N LYS A 123 -30.59 2.81 37.28
CA LYS A 123 -30.59 2.06 36.02
C LYS A 123 -31.17 2.81 34.83
N LEU A 124 -32.13 3.70 35.04
CA LEU A 124 -32.73 4.53 33.99
C LEU A 124 -31.84 5.71 33.61
N ASN A 125 -31.00 6.19 34.53
CA ASN A 125 -30.11 7.33 34.33
C ASN A 125 -28.66 6.92 34.02
N GLN A 126 -28.30 5.64 34.16
CA GLN A 126 -26.98 5.15 33.76
C GLN A 126 -26.83 5.23 32.23
N PRO A 127 -25.72 5.80 31.71
CA PRO A 127 -25.42 5.76 30.29
C PRO A 127 -25.17 4.31 29.89
N ILE A 128 -25.98 3.79 28.97
CA ILE A 128 -25.94 2.40 28.48
C ILE A 128 -24.50 2.02 28.13
N THR A 129 -23.85 1.26 29.00
CA THR A 129 -22.51 0.72 28.80
C THR A 129 -22.52 -0.76 29.17
N THR A 130 -22.94 -1.65 28.23
CA THR A 130 -22.31 -2.96 27.83
C THR A 130 -23.26 -3.95 27.07
N PRO A 131 -22.75 -4.86 26.19
CA PRO A 131 -23.46 -5.66 25.14
C PRO A 131 -24.05 -7.00 25.68
N PRO A 132 -24.83 -7.89 24.97
CA PRO A 132 -24.86 -8.23 23.53
C PRO A 132 -26.26 -8.46 22.90
N GLN A 133 -26.49 -7.91 21.70
CA GLN A 133 -27.25 -8.54 20.61
C GLN A 133 -27.03 -7.66 19.38
N LYS A 134 -26.46 -8.24 18.31
CA LYS A 134 -26.31 -7.55 17.02
C LYS A 134 -27.65 -7.62 16.29
N PRO A 135 -28.32 -6.48 16.08
CA PRO A 135 -29.03 -6.29 14.84
C PRO A 135 -28.33 -5.21 14.02
N HIS A 136 -27.76 -5.66 12.91
CA HIS A 136 -27.87 -4.99 11.61
C HIS A 136 -27.40 -3.52 11.51
N SER A 137 -26.07 -3.30 11.53
CA SER A 137 -25.44 -2.27 10.67
C SER A 137 -24.54 -2.97 9.64
N HIS A 138 -25.01 -3.07 8.40
CA HIS A 138 -24.36 -3.86 7.35
C HIS A 138 -23.42 -3.07 6.46
N LEU A 139 -23.45 -1.75 6.54
CA LEU A 139 -22.81 -0.92 5.55
C LEU A 139 -21.48 -0.32 6.02
N SER A 140 -21.21 -0.25 7.33
CA SER A 140 -19.92 0.23 7.85
C SER A 140 -18.86 -0.85 8.06
N HIS A 141 -19.26 -2.13 8.17
CA HIS A 141 -18.30 -3.23 8.38
C HIS A 141 -17.62 -3.70 7.09
N ALA A 142 -18.26 -3.50 5.93
CA ALA A 142 -17.75 -3.95 4.64
C ALA A 142 -16.54 -3.13 4.16
N TYR A 143 -16.51 -1.82 4.44
CA TYR A 143 -15.42 -0.94 4.02
C TYR A 143 -14.17 -1.11 4.90
N LYS A 144 -14.35 -1.25 6.22
CA LYS A 144 -13.24 -1.50 7.15
C LYS A 144 -12.61 -2.88 6.92
N SER A 145 -13.45 -3.92 6.76
CA SER A 145 -12.96 -5.27 6.47
C SER A 145 -12.29 -5.41 5.10
N ARG A 146 -12.65 -4.59 4.10
CA ARG A 146 -11.97 -4.55 2.80
C ARG A 146 -10.59 -3.90 2.89
N GLN A 147 -10.48 -2.79 3.61
CA GLN A 147 -9.19 -2.13 3.85
C GLN A 147 -8.25 -3.00 4.68
N ASP A 148 -8.76 -3.66 5.73
CA ASP A 148 -7.97 -4.58 6.54
C ASP A 148 -7.42 -5.74 5.68
N SER A 149 -8.26 -6.34 4.81
CA SER A 149 -7.81 -7.40 3.90
C SER A 149 -6.78 -6.92 2.87
N ALA A 150 -6.88 -5.67 2.40
CA ALA A 150 -5.95 -5.09 1.45
C ALA A 150 -4.60 -4.77 2.11
N ILE A 151 -4.62 -4.35 3.38
CA ILE A 151 -3.41 -4.15 4.18
C ILE A 151 -2.73 -5.48 4.44
N ASP A 152 -3.48 -6.52 4.85
CA ASP A 152 -2.96 -7.86 5.08
C ASP A 152 -2.32 -8.46 3.81
N GLN A 153 -2.96 -8.26 2.65
CA GLN A 153 -2.42 -8.72 1.37
C GLN A 153 -1.13 -7.99 1.00
N ARG A 154 -1.05 -6.67 1.27
CA ARG A 154 0.18 -5.89 1.06
C ARG A 154 1.30 -6.33 2.00
N LEU A 155 0.99 -6.60 3.26
CA LEU A 155 1.96 -7.11 4.24
C LEU A 155 2.51 -8.48 3.82
N ALA A 156 1.64 -9.39 3.37
CA ALA A 156 2.06 -10.69 2.85
C ALA A 156 2.95 -10.57 1.61
N ALA A 157 2.64 -9.64 0.69
CA ALA A 157 3.48 -9.38 -0.48
C ALA A 157 4.86 -8.83 -0.10
N ILE A 158 4.90 -7.88 0.84
CA ILE A 158 6.16 -7.32 1.36
C ILE A 158 7.00 -8.42 2.04
N GLU A 159 6.38 -9.28 2.84
CA GLU A 159 7.09 -10.39 3.49
C GLU A 159 7.67 -11.37 2.48
N ALA A 160 6.92 -11.72 1.42
CA ALA A 160 7.41 -12.56 0.34
C ALA A 160 8.62 -11.93 -0.39
N GLU A 161 8.58 -10.62 -0.64
CA GLU A 161 9.68 -9.88 -1.25
C GLU A 161 10.93 -9.85 -0.36
N ILE A 162 10.77 -9.65 0.95
CA ILE A 162 11.87 -9.72 1.92
C ILE A 162 12.52 -11.11 1.94
N GLN A 163 11.73 -12.18 1.86
CA GLN A 163 12.26 -13.54 1.80
C GLN A 163 13.02 -13.80 0.49
N ALA A 164 12.51 -13.30 -0.65
CA ALA A 164 13.21 -13.39 -1.92
C ALA A 164 14.55 -12.65 -1.88
N MET A 165 14.57 -11.41 -1.36
CA MET A 165 15.81 -10.64 -1.19
C MET A 165 16.82 -11.36 -0.29
N ARG A 166 16.38 -11.98 0.80
CA ARG A 166 17.27 -12.78 1.66
C ARG A 166 17.87 -13.97 0.91
N GLY A 167 17.08 -14.64 0.07
CA GLY A 167 17.56 -15.71 -0.81
C GLY A 167 18.62 -15.22 -1.79
N ASP A 168 18.38 -14.09 -2.45
CA ASP A 168 19.31 -13.49 -3.40
C ASP A 168 20.61 -13.05 -2.72
N ILE A 169 20.52 -12.44 -1.54
CA ILE A 169 21.69 -12.06 -0.73
C ILE A 169 22.52 -13.30 -0.38
N ASN A 170 21.90 -14.39 0.07
CA ASN A 170 22.63 -15.63 0.39
C ASN A 170 23.31 -16.23 -0.85
N ARG A 171 22.66 -16.14 -2.01
CA ARG A 171 23.24 -16.60 -3.27
C ARG A 171 24.44 -15.75 -3.68
N ILE A 172 24.35 -14.43 -3.53
CA ILE A 172 25.46 -13.50 -3.75
C ILE A 172 26.62 -13.83 -2.80
N LEU A 173 26.35 -14.05 -1.52
CA LEU A 173 27.38 -14.42 -0.54
C LEU A 173 28.09 -15.73 -0.94
N THR A 174 27.33 -16.74 -1.37
CA THR A 174 27.91 -18.02 -1.83
C THR A 174 28.79 -17.83 -3.07
N LEU A 175 28.37 -17.00 -4.02
CA LEU A 175 29.16 -16.70 -5.22
C LEU A 175 30.43 -15.93 -4.88
N LEU A 176 30.36 -14.98 -3.94
CA LEU A 176 31.52 -14.24 -3.45
C LEU A 176 32.51 -15.17 -2.73
N GLU A 177 32.02 -16.07 -1.88
CA GLU A 177 32.85 -17.07 -1.21
C GLU A 177 33.57 -17.96 -2.22
N HIS A 178 32.87 -18.42 -3.26
CA HIS A 178 33.48 -19.22 -4.32
C HIS A 178 34.52 -18.44 -5.12
N LEU A 179 34.27 -17.17 -5.45
CA LEU A 179 35.22 -16.29 -6.14
C LEU A 179 36.45 -15.96 -5.32
N VAL A 180 36.32 -15.86 -3.99
CA VAL A 180 37.45 -15.65 -3.09
C VAL A 180 38.28 -16.94 -2.96
N LEU A 181 37.63 -18.10 -2.81
CA LEU A 181 38.29 -19.41 -2.70
C LEU A 181 38.95 -19.87 -4.01
N THR A 182 38.48 -19.44 -5.18
CA THR A 182 39.12 -19.75 -6.48
C THR A 182 40.26 -18.80 -6.84
N ARG A 183 40.54 -17.79 -6.00
CA ARG A 183 41.60 -16.81 -6.23
C ARG A 183 42.88 -17.05 -5.42
N GLU A 184 42.92 -18.09 -4.60
CA GLU A 184 44.12 -18.69 -4.02
C GLU A 184 44.57 -19.91 -4.83
#